data_AF-A0A8C7XRS8-F1
#
_entry.id   AF-A0A8C7XRS8-F1
#
_cell.length_a   1.000
_cell.length_b   1.000
_cell.length_c   1.000
_cell.angle_alpha   90.00
_cell.angle_beta   90.00
_cell.angle_gamma   90.00
#
_symmetry.space_group_name_H-M   'P 1'
#
loop_
_entity.id
_entity.type
_entity.pdbx_description
1 polymer ?
#
loop_
_entity_poly.entity_id
_entity_poly.type
_entity_poly.pdbx_seq_one_letter_code
_entity_poly.pdbx_strand_id
1 'polypeptide(L)'
;TQVNGQRKYGGPPEVWDGPPPGARCEVFISQIPRDVYEDLLIPLFSSVGALWEFRLMMNFSGQNRGFAYAKYGTAAIANDAIHLLHGYPLGPGARLSVRCSIEKRHLCIQNLPASTRQEELLQVPSSPNRFKS
;
A
#
# COMPACT_ATOMS: atom_id res chain seq x y z
N THR A 1 12.20 0.99 3.02
CA THR A 1 12.17 2.35 3.61
C THR A 1 10.75 2.66 4.07
N GLN A 2 10.54 3.07 5.31
CA GLN A 2 9.23 3.49 5.82
C GLN A 2 8.89 4.86 5.22
N VAL A 3 7.77 4.97 4.51
CA VAL A 3 7.29 6.23 3.94
C VAL A 3 5.87 6.45 4.50
N ASN A 4 5.64 7.57 5.18
CA ASN A 4 4.34 7.99 5.71
C ASN A 4 3.62 6.97 6.62
N GLY A 5 4.35 6.22 7.46
CA GLY A 5 3.73 5.27 8.38
C GLY A 5 3.24 3.99 7.70
N GLN A 6 3.81 3.64 6.54
CA GLN A 6 3.52 2.39 5.85
C GLN A 6 4.82 1.75 5.37
N ARG A 7 4.88 0.40 5.43
CA ARG A 7 5.91 -0.41 4.78
C ARG A 7 5.28 -1.08 3.55
N LYS A 8 5.81 -0.73 2.38
CA LYS A 8 5.38 -1.28 1.10
C LYS A 8 6.41 -2.28 0.61
N TYR A 9 5.94 -3.42 0.14
CA TYR A 9 6.70 -4.41 -0.59
C TYR A 9 6.03 -4.63 -1.95
N GLY A 10 6.82 -4.62 -3.03
CA GLY A 10 6.26 -4.53 -4.37
C GLY A 10 5.78 -3.10 -4.73
N GLY A 11 4.88 -3.02 -5.71
CA GLY A 11 4.85 -1.94 -6.70
C GLY A 11 5.15 -2.57 -8.06
N PRO A 12 4.63 -2.04 -9.19
CA PRO A 12 4.66 -2.76 -10.46
C PRO A 12 6.07 -3.31 -10.68
N PRO A 13 6.23 -4.64 -10.87
CA PRO A 13 7.52 -5.20 -11.23
C PRO A 13 8.15 -4.33 -12.31
N GLU A 14 9.47 -4.09 -12.26
CA GLU A 14 10.15 -3.27 -13.30
C GLU A 14 9.87 -3.79 -14.72
N VAL A 15 9.38 -5.04 -14.84
CA VAL A 15 9.01 -5.76 -16.08
C VAL A 15 7.49 -6.07 -16.14
N TRP A 16 6.63 -5.30 -15.48
CA TRP A 16 5.17 -5.52 -15.58
C TRP A 16 4.58 -4.82 -16.81
N ASP A 17 4.46 -5.58 -17.89
CA ASP A 17 3.79 -5.16 -19.15
C ASP A 17 2.26 -5.37 -19.13
N GLY A 18 1.69 -5.89 -18.04
CA GLY A 18 0.25 -6.19 -17.94
C GLY A 18 -0.61 -5.01 -17.48
N PRO A 19 -1.94 -5.06 -17.66
CA PRO A 19 -2.84 -4.11 -16.99
C PRO A 19 -2.70 -4.27 -15.47
N PRO A 20 -2.83 -3.18 -14.67
CA PRO A 20 -2.82 -3.28 -13.22
C PRO A 20 -3.92 -4.25 -12.74
N PRO A 21 -3.71 -5.02 -11.65
CA PRO A 21 -4.70 -6.00 -11.23
C PRO A 21 -6.03 -5.31 -10.92
N GLY A 22 -7.10 -5.89 -11.46
CA GLY A 22 -8.45 -5.32 -11.42
C GLY A 22 -9.11 -5.40 -10.04
N ALA A 23 -10.39 -5.01 -10.00
CA ALA A 23 -11.22 -5.11 -8.80
C ALA A 23 -11.21 -6.54 -8.23
N ARG A 24 -11.28 -6.65 -6.89
CA ARG A 24 -11.28 -7.91 -6.12
C ARG A 24 -9.97 -8.72 -6.13
N CYS A 25 -8.87 -8.16 -6.64
CA CYS A 25 -7.55 -8.80 -6.55
C CYS A 25 -6.80 -8.47 -5.25
N GLU A 26 -7.46 -7.79 -4.31
CA GLU A 26 -6.87 -7.36 -3.04
C GLU A 26 -7.57 -8.00 -1.84
N VAL A 27 -6.77 -8.43 -0.87
CA VAL A 27 -7.23 -8.97 0.41
C VAL A 27 -6.85 -8.05 1.56
N PHE A 28 -7.75 -7.97 2.54
CA PHE A 28 -7.53 -7.32 3.83
C PHE A 28 -7.09 -8.35 4.86
N ILE A 29 -6.00 -8.04 5.56
CA ILE A 29 -5.35 -8.91 6.54
C ILE A 29 -5.41 -8.20 7.88
N SER A 30 -5.93 -8.86 8.91
CA SER A 30 -6.13 -8.31 10.25
C SER A 30 -5.75 -9.31 11.33
N GLN A 31 -5.71 -8.84 12.59
CA GLN A 31 -5.24 -9.62 13.74
C GLN A 31 -3.74 -9.98 13.62
N ILE A 32 -2.96 -9.08 13.04
CA ILE A 32 -1.49 -9.23 12.96
C ILE A 32 -0.91 -8.85 14.35
N PRO A 33 -0.11 -9.72 14.98
CA PRO A 33 0.61 -9.38 16.20
C PRO A 33 1.57 -8.20 15.99
N ARG A 34 1.81 -7.38 17.02
CA ARG A 34 2.65 -6.17 16.91
C ARG A 34 4.12 -6.44 16.64
N ASP A 35 4.55 -7.66 16.86
CA ASP A 35 5.89 -8.19 16.64
C ASP A 35 6.06 -8.88 15.28
N VAL A 36 4.98 -9.03 14.50
CA VAL A 36 5.01 -9.64 13.17
C VAL A 36 5.12 -8.58 12.08
N TYR A 37 6.08 -8.75 11.17
CA TYR A 37 6.39 -7.78 10.14
C TYR A 37 6.47 -8.42 8.74
N GLU A 38 6.93 -7.66 7.75
CA GLU A 38 6.91 -8.10 6.36
C GLU A 38 7.81 -9.30 6.08
N ASP A 39 8.89 -9.51 6.85
CA ASP A 39 9.79 -10.65 6.71
C ASP A 39 9.08 -12.00 6.91
N LEU A 40 8.04 -12.04 7.74
CA LEU A 40 7.20 -13.22 7.95
C LEU A 40 5.95 -13.21 7.06
N LEU A 41 5.33 -12.05 6.87
CA LEU A 41 4.08 -11.95 6.12
C LEU A 41 4.30 -12.09 4.61
N ILE A 42 5.34 -11.49 4.03
CA ILE A 42 5.61 -11.59 2.59
C ILE A 42 5.76 -13.05 2.14
N PRO A 43 6.65 -13.88 2.73
CA PRO A 43 6.81 -15.26 2.27
C PRO A 43 5.54 -16.08 2.48
N LEU A 44 4.78 -15.83 3.56
CA LEU A 44 3.51 -16.50 3.82
C LEU A 44 2.48 -16.21 2.72
N PHE A 45 2.27 -14.95 2.38
CA PHE A 45 1.29 -14.58 1.35
C PHE A 45 1.80 -14.90 -0.08
N SER A 46 3.12 -14.81 -0.31
CA SER A 46 3.75 -15.21 -1.57
C SER A 46 3.64 -16.72 -1.83
N SER A 47 3.49 -17.55 -0.77
CA SER A 47 3.27 -18.99 -0.92
C SER A 47 1.95 -19.36 -1.62
N VAL A 48 0.95 -18.47 -1.57
CA VAL A 48 -0.34 -18.65 -2.28
C VAL A 48 -0.22 -18.22 -3.73
N GLY A 49 0.54 -17.15 -4.01
CA GLY A 49 0.79 -16.68 -5.36
C GLY A 49 1.60 -15.39 -5.38
N ALA A 50 2.02 -14.99 -6.58
CA ALA A 50 2.84 -13.80 -6.77
C ALA A 50 2.12 -12.53 -6.28
N LEU A 51 2.74 -11.86 -5.31
CA LEU A 51 2.29 -10.58 -4.78
C LEU A 51 2.63 -9.45 -5.77
N TRP A 52 1.61 -8.71 -6.18
CA TRP A 52 1.79 -7.49 -6.99
C TRP A 52 2.15 -6.29 -6.10
N GLU A 53 1.47 -6.17 -4.96
CA GLU A 53 1.80 -5.18 -3.94
C GLU A 53 1.38 -5.68 -2.55
N PHE A 54 2.19 -5.40 -1.54
CA PHE A 54 1.91 -5.67 -0.15
C PHE A 54 2.12 -4.40 0.69
N ARG A 55 1.19 -4.11 1.58
CA ARG A 55 1.14 -2.87 2.35
C ARG A 55 0.89 -3.18 3.83
N LEU A 56 1.93 -3.13 4.65
CA LEU A 56 1.82 -3.21 6.11
C LEU A 56 1.67 -1.82 6.71
N MET A 57 0.60 -1.61 7.47
CA MET A 57 0.33 -0.32 8.11
C MET A 57 1.11 -0.21 9.41
N MET A 58 1.87 0.88 9.58
CA MET A 58 2.75 1.10 10.72
C MET A 58 2.32 2.35 11.51
N ASN A 59 2.60 2.38 12.80
CA ASN A 59 2.52 3.61 13.58
C ASN A 59 3.84 4.38 13.48
N PHE A 60 3.84 5.62 13.99
CA PHE A 60 5.06 6.44 14.04
C PHE A 60 6.11 5.91 15.03
N SER A 61 5.69 5.06 15.96
CA SER A 61 6.56 4.37 16.93
C SER A 61 7.29 3.15 16.34
N GLY A 62 7.06 2.81 15.06
CA GLY A 62 7.72 1.69 14.37
C GLY A 62 7.04 0.31 14.56
N GLN A 63 5.93 0.22 15.30
CA GLN A 63 5.13 -1.00 15.40
C GLN A 63 4.10 -1.08 14.26
N ASN A 64 3.71 -2.28 13.88
CA ASN A 64 2.58 -2.44 12.96
C ASN A 64 1.24 -2.07 13.65
N ARG A 65 0.25 -1.68 12.85
CA ARG A 65 -1.10 -1.31 13.31
C ARG A 65 -2.03 -2.52 13.43
N GLY A 66 -1.53 -3.74 13.28
CA GLY A 66 -2.31 -4.98 13.34
C GLY A 66 -3.08 -5.34 12.07
N PHE A 67 -2.83 -4.64 10.96
CA PHE A 67 -3.45 -4.93 9.67
C PHE A 67 -2.56 -4.60 8.46
N ALA A 68 -2.82 -5.29 7.36
CA ALA A 68 -2.12 -5.16 6.09
C ALA A 68 -3.06 -5.39 4.90
N TYR A 69 -2.57 -5.06 3.70
CA TYR A 69 -3.24 -5.36 2.44
C TYR A 69 -2.27 -6.11 1.53
N ALA A 70 -2.78 -7.13 0.83
CA ALA A 70 -2.04 -7.84 -0.19
C ALA A 70 -2.84 -7.82 -1.49
N LYS A 71 -2.22 -7.35 -2.57
CA LYS A 71 -2.76 -7.31 -3.91
C LYS A 71 -2.05 -8.34 -4.77
N TYR A 72 -2.84 -9.20 -5.40
CA TYR A 72 -2.39 -10.25 -6.31
C TYR A 72 -2.65 -9.87 -7.77
N GLY A 73 -2.11 -10.66 -8.69
CA GLY A 73 -2.36 -10.49 -10.12
C GLY A 73 -3.79 -10.84 -10.54
N THR A 74 -4.48 -11.75 -9.83
CA THR A 74 -5.83 -12.20 -10.17
C THR A 74 -6.74 -12.33 -8.94
N ALA A 75 -8.05 -12.19 -9.17
CA ALA A 75 -9.06 -12.37 -8.13
C ALA A 75 -9.14 -13.82 -7.62
N ALA A 76 -8.77 -14.80 -8.46
CA ALA A 76 -8.71 -16.20 -8.07
C ALA A 76 -7.66 -16.42 -6.95
N ILE A 77 -6.43 -15.91 -7.16
CA ILE A 77 -5.35 -16.01 -6.16
C ILE A 77 -5.75 -15.26 -4.88
N ALA A 78 -6.39 -14.10 -5.00
CA ALA A 78 -6.89 -13.35 -3.84
C ALA A 78 -7.93 -14.17 -3.04
N ASN A 79 -8.83 -14.88 -3.73
CA ASN A 79 -9.80 -15.76 -3.08
C ASN A 79 -9.14 -16.96 -2.41
N ASP A 80 -8.17 -17.58 -3.06
CA ASP A 80 -7.40 -18.69 -2.50
C ASP A 80 -6.64 -18.26 -1.24
N ALA A 81 -6.08 -17.04 -1.24
CA ALA A 81 -5.41 -16.49 -0.06
C ALA A 81 -6.37 -16.34 1.13
N ILE A 82 -7.62 -15.97 0.88
CA ILE A 82 -8.65 -15.92 1.93
C ILE A 82 -8.92 -17.32 2.46
N HIS A 83 -9.15 -18.31 1.58
CA HIS A 83 -9.47 -19.67 2.02
C HIS A 83 -8.32 -20.36 2.76
N LEU A 84 -7.07 -20.15 2.32
CA LEU A 84 -5.90 -20.84 2.85
C LEU A 84 -5.32 -20.17 4.10
N LEU A 85 -5.31 -18.84 4.16
CA LEU A 85 -4.62 -18.10 5.21
C LEU A 85 -5.57 -17.53 6.28
N HIS A 86 -6.89 -17.59 6.07
CA HIS A 86 -7.82 -17.24 7.13
C HIS A 86 -7.72 -18.24 8.29
N GLY A 87 -7.51 -17.72 9.50
CA GLY A 87 -7.31 -18.51 10.70
C GLY A 87 -5.88 -19.05 10.88
N TYR A 88 -4.93 -18.65 10.02
CA TYR A 88 -3.54 -19.10 10.08
C TYR A 88 -2.89 -18.69 11.41
N PRO A 89 -2.30 -19.63 12.16
CA PRO A 89 -1.69 -19.34 13.46
C PRO A 89 -0.33 -18.65 13.28
N LEU A 90 -0.18 -17.48 13.91
CA LEU A 90 1.11 -16.76 13.98
C LEU A 90 1.80 -16.93 15.33
N GLY A 91 1.12 -17.49 16.31
CA GLY A 91 1.63 -17.70 17.65
C GLY A 91 0.53 -18.25 18.57
N PRO A 92 0.84 -18.50 19.85
CA PRO A 92 -0.12 -19.01 20.80
C PRO A 92 -1.29 -18.03 20.97
N GLY A 93 -2.48 -18.45 20.53
CA GLY A 93 -3.70 -17.65 20.60
C GLY A 93 -3.85 -16.56 19.53
N ALA A 94 -2.87 -16.37 18.65
CA ALA A 94 -2.91 -15.37 17.58
C ALA A 94 -3.20 -16.04 16.22
N ARG A 95 -4.32 -15.66 15.61
CA ARG A 95 -4.76 -16.17 14.30
C ARG A 95 -5.06 -15.03 13.35
N LEU A 96 -4.54 -15.11 12.13
CA LEU A 96 -4.84 -14.15 11.09
C LEU A 96 -6.32 -14.18 10.70
N SER A 97 -6.89 -13.02 10.41
CA SER A 97 -8.17 -12.91 9.71
C SER A 97 -7.93 -12.28 8.35
N VAL A 98 -8.05 -13.10 7.31
CA VAL A 98 -7.95 -12.70 5.90
C VAL A 98 -9.35 -12.62 5.31
N ARG A 99 -9.67 -11.52 4.62
CA ARG A 99 -10.99 -11.26 4.01
C ARG A 99 -10.83 -10.51 2.70
N CYS A 100 -11.88 -10.48 1.89
CA CYS A 100 -11.95 -9.64 0.70
C CYS A 100 -11.70 -8.17 1.10
N SER A 101 -10.81 -7.46 0.39
CA SER A 101 -10.69 -6.02 0.60
C SER A 101 -12.02 -5.37 0.21
N ILE A 102 -12.64 -4.65 1.14
CA ILE A 102 -13.87 -3.91 0.87
C ILE A 102 -13.44 -2.70 0.04
N GLU A 103 -13.49 -2.81 -1.28
CA GLU A 103 -13.26 -1.69 -2.19
C GLU A 103 -14.38 -0.65 -2.02
N LYS A 104 -14.39 0.10 -0.92
CA LYS A 104 -14.98 1.44 -0.93
C LYS A 104 -14.02 2.28 -1.76
N ARG A 105 -14.37 2.51 -3.03
CA ARG A 105 -13.70 3.44 -3.94
C ARG A 105 -13.78 4.89 -3.43
N HIS A 106 -13.10 5.19 -2.32
CA HIS A 106 -12.91 6.54 -1.82
C HIS A 106 -11.46 6.73 -1.39
N LEU A 107 -10.54 6.56 -2.34
CA LEU A 107 -9.32 7.34 -2.30
C LEU A 107 -8.94 7.75 -3.72
N CYS A 108 -9.81 8.56 -4.31
CA CYS A 108 -9.35 9.50 -5.31
C CYS A 108 -8.46 10.52 -4.57
N ILE A 109 -7.15 10.31 -4.55
CA ILE A 109 -6.20 11.41 -4.36
C ILE A 109 -6.13 12.18 -5.69
N GLN A 110 -7.25 12.76 -6.12
CA GLN A 110 -7.29 13.85 -7.10
C GLN A 110 -8.33 14.87 -6.63
N ASN A 111 -8.17 15.33 -5.39
CA ASN A 111 -8.61 16.65 -4.88
C ASN A 111 -8.28 16.78 -3.38
N LEU A 112 -7.09 16.34 -2.96
CA LEU A 112 -6.45 17.01 -1.83
C LEU A 112 -5.76 18.23 -2.45
N PRO A 113 -6.09 19.48 -2.05
CA PRO A 113 -5.24 20.60 -2.41
C PRO A 113 -3.85 20.27 -1.88
N ALA A 114 -2.92 20.00 -2.78
CA ALA A 114 -1.50 19.90 -2.49
C ALA A 114 -1.06 21.30 -2.05
N SER A 115 -1.31 21.62 -0.78
CA SER A 115 -0.54 22.65 -0.13
C SER A 115 0.91 22.18 -0.19
N THR A 116 1.72 23.01 -0.87
CA THR A 116 3.17 22.96 -1.01
C THR A 116 3.67 22.53 -2.39
N ARG A 117 3.65 23.48 -3.34
CA ARG A 117 4.80 23.70 -4.23
C ARG A 117 5.62 24.86 -3.64
N GLN A 118 6.60 24.51 -2.83
CA GLN A 118 7.66 25.42 -2.40
C GLN A 118 8.74 25.40 -3.47
N GLU A 119 8.52 26.13 -4.56
CA GLU A 119 9.51 26.34 -5.62
C GLU A 119 9.13 27.55 -6.49
N GLU A 120 8.90 28.69 -5.84
CA GLU A 120 8.89 30.02 -6.51
C GLU A 120 9.34 31.12 -5.54
N LEU A 121 10.42 30.87 -4.77
CA LEU A 121 11.10 31.93 -3.99
C LEU A 121 12.23 32.62 -4.76
N LEU A 122 12.37 32.34 -6.06
CA LEU A 122 13.29 33.06 -6.92
C LEU A 122 12.61 33.40 -8.23
N GLN A 123 12.04 34.61 -8.31
CA GLN A 123 12.36 35.50 -9.42
C GLN A 123 11.93 36.92 -9.10
N VAL A 124 12.95 37.71 -8.77
CA VAL A 124 12.94 39.17 -8.87
C VAL A 124 12.37 39.60 -10.23
N PRO A 125 11.29 40.40 -10.31
CA PRO A 125 11.06 41.22 -11.48
C PRO A 125 11.97 42.43 -11.36
N SER A 126 13.16 42.29 -11.94
CA SER A 126 13.98 43.41 -12.38
C SER A 126 13.11 44.37 -13.20
N SER A 127 13.03 45.63 -12.77
CA SER A 127 12.64 46.73 -13.64
C SER A 127 13.45 46.67 -14.94
N PRO A 128 12.85 47.00 -16.10
CA PRO A 128 13.06 48.37 -16.59
C PRO A 128 11.86 48.99 -17.31
N ASN A 129 11.64 50.27 -16.96
CA ASN A 129 11.39 51.42 -17.83
C ASN A 129 11.42 51.16 -19.37
N ARG A 130 10.44 51.70 -20.12
CA ARG A 130 10.62 52.74 -21.18
C ARG A 130 9.49 52.78 -22.25
N PHE A 131 8.64 53.80 -22.15
CA PHE A 131 8.28 54.84 -23.15
C PHE A 131 7.79 54.52 -24.60
N LYS A 132 6.79 55.34 -24.99
CA LYS A 132 6.31 55.75 -26.36
C LYS A 132 5.33 54.75 -27.00
N SER A 133 4.21 55.18 -27.59
CA SER A 133 4.00 56.37 -28.42
C SER A 133 2.61 56.99 -28.28
#